data_AF-A0A532T965-F1
#
_entry.id   AF-A0A532T965-F1
#
_cell.length_a   1.000
_cell.length_b   1.000
_cell.length_c   1.000
_cell.angle_alpha   90.00
_cell.angle_beta   90.00
_cell.angle_gamma   90.00
#
_symmetry.space_group_name_H-M   'P 1'
#
loop_
_entity.id
_entity.type
_entity.pdbx_description
1 polymer ?
#
loop_
_entity_poly.entity_id
_entity_poly.type
_entity_poly.pdbx_seq_one_letter_code
_entity_poly.pdbx_strand_id
1 'polypeptide(L)'
;MCYQCDIVIKDIPYRCKFCGMVFCNRHRLPENHDCPFDLRKKGQDVNLPENRQLLYQDALEYMSNELTVAKIYDYVTSKTMTKTEAIELLNYFIENSENSETRKVSILAFKILNLKSDRAYSILESCLLSDEDPEVKKTVKKIISTNFPRKSRDLLNWIRRHYKNLKEEN
;
A
#
# COMPACT_ATOMS: atom_id res chain seq x y z
N MET A 1 26.35 23.91 7.16
CA MET A 1 25.23 24.11 8.10
C MET A 1 23.98 23.46 7.49
N CYS A 2 23.05 22.94 8.30
CA CYS A 2 21.84 22.29 7.80
C CYS A 2 20.72 23.31 7.57
N TYR A 3 20.21 23.40 6.33
CA TYR A 3 19.21 24.41 5.95
C TYR A 3 17.87 24.33 6.70
N GLN A 4 17.49 23.16 7.24
CA GLN A 4 16.23 22.98 7.99
C GLN A 4 16.32 23.35 9.48
N CYS A 5 17.52 23.35 10.09
CA CYS A 5 17.63 23.41 11.56
C CYS A 5 18.88 24.12 12.08
N ASP A 6 19.63 24.78 11.19
CA ASP A 6 20.82 25.61 11.45
C ASP A 6 21.99 24.97 12.23
N ILE A 7 21.91 23.67 12.53
CA ILE A 7 22.98 22.92 13.17
C ILE A 7 24.18 22.82 12.22
N VAL A 8 25.38 23.11 12.76
CA VAL A 8 26.65 22.86 12.09
C VAL A 8 26.83 21.34 11.92
N ILE A 9 26.92 20.90 10.67
CA ILE A 9 27.06 19.49 10.31
C ILE A 9 28.51 19.10 10.63
N LYS A 10 28.70 18.19 11.60
CA LYS A 10 30.02 17.65 11.97
C LYS A 10 30.46 16.49 11.08
N ASP A 11 29.48 15.77 10.54
CA ASP A 11 29.67 14.61 9.66
C ASP A 11 29.55 15.00 8.16
N ILE A 12 29.41 14.01 7.29
CA ILE A 12 29.24 14.22 5.84
C ILE A 12 27.93 15.00 5.56
N PRO A 13 27.99 16.14 4.83
CA PRO A 13 26.81 16.91 4.46
C PRO A 13 26.09 16.31 3.24
N TYR A 14 24.75 16.31 3.28
CA TYR A 14 23.92 15.77 2.19
C TYR A 14 23.29 16.89 1.37
N ARG A 15 23.47 16.86 0.05
CA ARG A 15 22.81 17.78 -0.88
C ARG A 15 21.55 17.15 -1.46
N CYS A 16 20.40 17.77 -1.25
CA CYS A 16 19.12 17.31 -1.77
C CYS A 16 19.10 17.45 -3.31
N LYS A 17 18.70 16.38 -4.02
CA LYS A 17 18.65 16.37 -5.50
C LYS A 17 17.48 17.18 -6.09
N PHE A 18 16.46 17.51 -5.28
CA PHE A 18 15.25 18.20 -5.73
C PHE A 18 15.31 19.71 -5.50
N CYS A 19 15.77 20.15 -4.33
CA CYS A 19 15.86 21.57 -3.97
C CYS A 19 17.30 22.13 -3.97
N GLY A 20 18.34 21.28 -4.13
CA GLY A 20 19.74 21.69 -4.18
C GLY A 20 20.38 22.10 -2.85
N MET A 21 19.59 22.27 -1.78
CA MET A 21 20.05 22.68 -0.45
C MET A 21 20.82 21.58 0.31
N VAL A 22 21.52 21.96 1.37
CA VAL A 22 22.41 21.07 2.16
C VAL A 22 21.86 20.83 3.56
N PHE A 23 21.84 19.57 3.99
CA PHE A 23 21.19 19.11 5.22
C PHE A 23 22.06 18.15 6.02
N CYS A 24 21.83 18.10 7.34
CA CYS A 24 22.43 17.11 8.23
C CYS A 24 21.79 15.73 8.04
N ASN A 25 22.37 14.69 8.66
CA ASN A 25 21.89 13.32 8.55
C ASN A 25 20.38 13.14 8.89
N ARG A 26 19.83 13.96 9.80
CA ARG A 26 18.40 13.94 10.18
C ARG A 26 17.49 14.48 9.08
N HIS A 27 17.89 15.55 8.41
CA HIS A 27 17.08 16.27 7.41
C HIS A 27 17.52 16.01 5.96
N ARG A 28 18.38 14.99 5.74
CA ARG A 28 19.00 14.68 4.43
C ARG A 28 18.03 14.29 3.32
N LEU A 29 16.83 13.84 3.69
CA LEU A 29 15.79 13.39 2.78
C LEU A 29 14.72 14.49 2.59
N PRO A 30 14.09 14.63 1.41
CA PRO A 30 13.03 15.61 1.14
C PRO A 30 11.86 15.58 2.13
N GLU A 31 11.58 14.42 2.71
CA GLU A 31 10.49 14.19 3.67
C GLU A 31 10.82 14.72 5.08
N ASN A 32 12.11 14.96 5.36
CA ASN A 32 12.62 15.44 6.64
C ASN A 32 13.05 16.92 6.60
N HIS A 33 12.65 17.65 5.57
CA HIS A 33 12.74 19.11 5.51
C HIS A 33 11.55 19.66 4.72
N ASP A 34 11.28 20.96 4.79
CA ASP A 34 10.19 21.58 4.03
C ASP A 34 10.59 21.73 2.55
N CYS A 35 10.70 20.60 1.84
CA CYS A 35 11.22 20.54 0.48
C CYS A 35 10.20 21.18 -0.49
N PRO A 36 10.54 22.30 -1.17
CA PRO A 36 9.59 23.04 -2.00
C PRO A 36 9.26 22.36 -3.34
N PHE A 37 9.61 21.08 -3.52
CA PHE A 37 9.43 20.35 -4.77
C PHE A 37 8.04 19.72 -4.85
N ASP A 38 7.16 20.34 -5.65
CA ASP A 38 5.76 19.95 -5.81
C ASP A 38 5.57 18.86 -6.88
N LEU A 39 5.22 17.65 -6.44
CA LEU A 39 4.93 16.50 -7.31
C LEU A 39 3.72 16.70 -8.24
N ARG A 40 2.86 17.71 -8.02
CA ARG A 40 1.64 17.94 -8.82
C ARG A 40 1.91 18.42 -10.25
N LYS A 41 3.13 18.84 -10.60
CA LYS A 41 3.45 19.42 -11.93
C LYS A 41 3.71 18.40 -13.05
N LYS A 42 2.84 17.40 -13.20
CA LYS A 42 2.46 16.78 -14.49
C LYS A 42 1.35 15.74 -14.32
N GLY A 43 0.15 16.03 -14.86
CA GLY A 43 -0.96 15.06 -14.97
C GLY A 43 -2.14 15.38 -14.06
N GLN A 44 -2.91 16.41 -14.40
CA GLN A 44 -4.27 16.59 -13.87
C GLN A 44 -5.21 15.58 -14.57
N ASP A 45 -6.03 14.88 -13.79
CA ASP A 45 -7.45 14.58 -14.04
C ASP A 45 -7.94 13.44 -13.14
N VAL A 46 -8.28 13.77 -11.90
CA VAL A 46 -9.03 12.85 -11.03
C VAL A 46 -10.02 13.62 -10.16
N ASN A 47 -11.32 13.43 -10.41
CA ASN A 47 -12.38 13.90 -9.50
C ASN A 47 -12.43 12.96 -8.28
N LEU A 48 -11.74 13.34 -7.20
CA LEU A 48 -11.92 12.73 -5.88
C LEU A 48 -12.87 13.61 -5.04
N PRO A 49 -13.80 13.02 -4.26
CA PRO A 49 -14.66 13.78 -3.36
C PRO A 49 -13.84 14.42 -2.22
N GLU A 50 -14.16 15.67 -1.88
CA GLU A 50 -13.34 16.60 -1.08
C GLU A 50 -12.92 16.14 0.33
N ASN A 51 -13.47 15.06 0.88
CA ASN A 51 -13.32 14.74 2.30
C ASN A 51 -12.94 13.28 2.61
N ARG A 52 -11.96 12.72 1.88
CA ARG A 52 -11.18 11.57 2.38
C ARG A 52 -9.76 11.53 1.81
N GLN A 53 -8.81 12.06 2.56
CA GLN A 53 -7.38 11.84 2.32
C GLN A 53 -7.03 10.36 2.60
N LEU A 54 -6.30 9.74 1.68
CA LEU A 54 -5.58 8.49 1.86
C LEU A 54 -4.15 8.80 1.44
N LEU A 55 -3.19 8.67 2.35
CA LEU A 55 -1.81 9.07 2.11
C LEU A 55 -0.93 7.83 1.97
N TYR A 56 0.01 7.91 1.04
CA TYR A 56 1.03 6.87 0.83
C TYR A 56 1.90 6.62 2.08
N GLN A 57 1.95 7.61 2.98
CA GLN A 57 2.61 7.57 4.29
C GLN A 57 2.01 6.49 5.22
N ASP A 58 0.72 6.17 5.07
CA ASP A 58 0.02 5.14 5.86
C ASP A 58 0.50 3.69 5.54
N ALA A 59 1.34 3.52 4.51
CA ALA A 59 1.81 2.22 4.01
C ALA A 59 3.33 2.01 4.15
N LEU A 60 4.03 2.88 4.89
CA LEU A 60 5.50 3.02 4.82
C LEU A 60 6.30 2.72 6.11
N GLU A 61 5.68 2.42 7.25
CA GLU A 61 6.44 2.27 8.52
C GLU A 61 7.31 1.00 8.62
N TYR A 62 7.13 0.01 7.74
CA TYR A 62 7.81 -1.31 7.70
C TYR A 62 8.10 -1.69 6.22
N MET A 63 9.24 -2.22 5.76
CA MET A 63 10.55 -2.59 6.37
C MET A 63 11.73 -2.26 5.41
N SER A 64 12.98 -2.57 5.80
CA SER A 64 14.22 -2.25 5.08
C SER A 64 14.59 -3.12 3.88
N ASN A 65 15.12 -2.48 2.83
CA ASN A 65 16.11 -2.99 1.85
C ASN A 65 15.89 -4.38 1.22
N GLU A 66 14.85 -4.50 0.40
CA GLU A 66 14.77 -5.30 -0.85
C GLU A 66 13.56 -4.74 -1.64
N LEU A 67 12.90 -5.47 -2.54
CA LEU A 67 11.61 -5.04 -3.13
C LEU A 67 10.52 -4.91 -2.04
N THR A 68 9.64 -3.89 -2.11
CA THR A 68 8.59 -3.63 -1.11
C THR A 68 7.28 -3.20 -1.77
N VAL A 69 6.15 -3.28 -1.04
CA VAL A 69 4.83 -2.79 -1.52
C VAL A 69 4.86 -1.30 -1.88
N ALA A 70 5.66 -0.51 -1.16
CA ALA A 70 5.93 0.89 -1.48
C ALA A 70 6.63 1.04 -2.86
N LYS A 71 7.68 0.25 -3.13
CA LYS A 71 8.31 0.21 -4.46
C LYS A 71 7.37 -0.30 -5.54
N ILE A 72 6.45 -1.23 -5.26
CA ILE A 72 5.41 -1.65 -6.20
C ILE A 72 4.55 -0.44 -6.60
N TYR A 73 4.13 0.38 -5.64
CA TYR A 73 3.34 1.58 -5.91
C TYR A 73 4.11 2.58 -6.79
N ASP A 74 5.36 2.87 -6.43
CA ASP A 74 6.25 3.74 -7.22
C ASP A 74 6.45 3.21 -8.65
N TYR A 75 6.70 1.92 -8.83
CA TYR A 75 6.96 1.32 -10.14
C TYR A 75 5.71 1.29 -11.04
N VAL A 76 4.52 1.03 -10.49
CA VAL A 76 3.26 1.11 -11.26
C VAL A 76 2.93 2.55 -11.64
N THR A 77 3.11 3.51 -10.73
CA THR A 77 2.76 4.92 -10.99
C THR A 77 3.75 5.61 -11.92
N SER A 78 5.04 5.30 -11.83
CA SER A 78 6.08 5.69 -12.81
C SER A 78 5.97 4.97 -14.16
N LYS A 79 5.08 3.99 -14.30
CA LYS A 79 4.90 3.12 -15.48
C LYS A 79 6.13 2.28 -15.82
N THR A 80 7.02 2.05 -14.85
CA THR A 80 8.15 1.12 -15.00
C THR A 80 7.73 -0.34 -14.74
N MET A 81 6.50 -0.56 -14.24
CA MET A 81 5.90 -1.87 -14.04
C MET A 81 4.41 -1.86 -14.41
N THR A 82 3.92 -2.97 -14.97
CA THR A 82 2.52 -3.17 -15.31
C THR A 82 1.66 -3.53 -14.10
N LYS A 83 0.34 -3.38 -14.24
CA LYS A 83 -0.62 -3.87 -13.23
C LYS A 83 -0.56 -5.38 -13.02
N THR A 84 -0.17 -6.16 -14.03
CA THR A 84 -0.10 -7.62 -13.93
C THR A 84 1.09 -8.04 -13.06
N GLU A 85 2.28 -7.47 -13.33
CA GLU A 85 3.48 -7.70 -12.51
C GLU A 85 3.25 -7.25 -11.06
N ALA A 86 2.57 -6.11 -10.85
CA ALA A 86 2.16 -5.66 -9.53
C ALA A 86 1.28 -6.69 -8.79
N ILE A 87 0.33 -7.32 -9.48
CA ILE A 87 -0.56 -8.33 -8.89
C ILE A 87 0.23 -9.56 -8.46
N GLU A 88 1.15 -10.07 -9.28
CA GLU A 88 1.92 -11.27 -8.95
C GLU A 88 2.93 -11.02 -7.82
N LEU A 89 3.55 -9.83 -7.78
CA LEU A 89 4.42 -9.45 -6.67
C LEU A 89 3.65 -9.24 -5.36
N LEU A 90 2.46 -8.65 -5.40
CA LEU A 90 1.58 -8.56 -4.22
C LEU A 90 1.08 -9.95 -3.78
N ASN A 91 0.85 -10.88 -4.73
CA ASN A 91 0.54 -12.27 -4.39
C ASN A 91 1.69 -12.93 -3.64
N TYR A 92 2.92 -12.78 -4.15
CA TYR A 92 4.13 -13.30 -3.51
C TYR A 92 4.27 -12.80 -2.05
N PHE A 93 4.05 -11.51 -1.80
CA PHE A 93 4.07 -10.96 -0.43
C PHE A 93 2.93 -11.47 0.47
N ILE A 94 1.77 -11.82 -0.09
CA ILE A 94 0.66 -12.41 0.69
C ILE A 94 0.96 -13.88 1.04
N GLU A 95 1.42 -14.66 0.07
CA GLU A 95 1.66 -16.11 0.24
C GLU A 95 2.90 -16.43 1.08
N ASN A 96 3.95 -15.60 1.01
CA ASN A 96 5.26 -15.91 1.61
C ASN A 96 5.58 -15.07 2.86
N SER A 97 4.61 -14.32 3.41
CA SER A 97 4.83 -13.51 4.62
C SER A 97 4.03 -14.01 5.82
N GLU A 98 4.73 -14.45 6.85
CA GLU A 98 4.15 -14.76 8.17
C GLU A 98 3.58 -13.50 8.86
N ASN A 99 4.09 -12.31 8.51
CA ASN A 99 3.70 -11.03 9.10
C ASN A 99 2.34 -10.54 8.55
N SER A 100 1.30 -10.51 9.38
CA SER A 100 -0.05 -10.15 8.94
C SER A 100 -0.21 -8.69 8.50
N GLU A 101 0.61 -7.76 9.00
CA GLU A 101 0.64 -6.38 8.49
C GLU A 101 1.20 -6.31 7.07
N THR A 102 2.21 -7.10 6.73
CA THR A 102 2.75 -7.18 5.36
C THR A 102 1.69 -7.71 4.40
N ARG A 103 0.91 -8.72 4.81
CA ARG A 103 -0.24 -9.21 4.03
C ARG A 103 -1.33 -8.13 3.91
N LYS A 104 -1.73 -7.47 5.00
CA LYS A 104 -2.70 -6.35 5.00
C LYS A 104 -2.30 -5.20 4.07
N VAL A 105 -1.05 -4.76 4.12
CA VAL A 105 -0.53 -3.68 3.26
C VAL A 105 -0.54 -4.10 1.79
N SER A 106 -0.14 -5.34 1.50
CA SER A 106 -0.21 -5.90 0.14
C SER A 106 -1.66 -5.93 -0.38
N ILE A 107 -2.61 -6.32 0.46
CA ILE A 107 -4.05 -6.35 0.17
C ILE A 107 -4.59 -4.93 -0.05
N LEU A 108 -4.19 -3.95 0.75
CA LEU A 108 -4.56 -2.53 0.57
C LEU A 108 -4.04 -1.97 -0.77
N ALA A 109 -2.87 -2.39 -1.24
CA ALA A 109 -2.32 -1.96 -2.53
C ALA A 109 -3.22 -2.37 -3.71
N PHE A 110 -3.91 -3.52 -3.67
CA PHE A 110 -4.91 -3.88 -4.69
C PHE A 110 -6.02 -2.83 -4.84
N LYS A 111 -6.44 -2.21 -3.73
CA LYS A 111 -7.41 -1.11 -3.77
C LYS A 111 -6.78 0.16 -4.30
N ILE A 112 -5.64 0.57 -3.74
CA ILE A 112 -4.98 1.85 -4.05
C ILE A 112 -4.57 1.91 -5.53
N LEU A 113 -3.96 0.85 -6.06
CA LEU A 113 -3.53 0.74 -7.46
C LEU A 113 -4.68 0.37 -8.43
N ASN A 114 -5.91 0.25 -7.92
CA ASN A 114 -7.10 -0.10 -8.69
C ASN A 114 -6.87 -1.38 -9.54
N LEU A 115 -6.43 -2.45 -8.87
CA LEU A 115 -6.14 -3.77 -9.45
C LEU A 115 -7.43 -4.60 -9.43
N LYS A 116 -8.06 -4.73 -10.60
CA LYS A 116 -9.43 -5.27 -10.77
C LYS A 116 -9.54 -6.39 -11.81
N SER A 117 -8.47 -7.14 -12.06
CA SER A 117 -8.51 -8.32 -12.92
C SER A 117 -9.12 -9.53 -12.21
N ASP A 118 -9.49 -10.56 -12.96
CA ASP A 118 -9.97 -11.82 -12.38
C ASP A 118 -8.90 -12.51 -11.51
N ARG A 119 -7.62 -12.43 -11.90
CA ARG A 119 -6.49 -12.91 -11.10
C ARG A 119 -6.42 -12.20 -9.74
N ALA A 120 -6.58 -10.87 -9.72
CA ALA A 120 -6.65 -10.11 -8.48
C ALA A 120 -7.83 -10.52 -7.59
N TYR A 121 -8.99 -10.84 -8.19
CA TYR A 121 -10.11 -11.39 -7.43
C TYR A 121 -9.76 -12.76 -6.81
N SER A 122 -9.20 -13.69 -7.57
CA SER A 122 -8.87 -15.05 -7.07
C SER A 122 -7.83 -15.04 -5.95
N ILE A 123 -6.83 -14.16 -6.00
CA ILE A 123 -5.84 -13.97 -4.92
C ILE A 123 -6.53 -13.53 -3.63
N LEU A 124 -7.37 -12.49 -3.74
CA LEU A 124 -8.12 -11.98 -2.59
C LEU A 124 -9.13 -13.01 -2.08
N GLU A 125 -9.81 -13.76 -2.95
CA GLU A 125 -10.74 -14.83 -2.57
C GLU A 125 -10.05 -15.94 -1.79
N SER A 126 -8.89 -16.41 -2.26
CA SER A 126 -8.05 -17.38 -1.54
C SER A 126 -7.70 -16.86 -0.15
N CYS A 127 -7.11 -15.67 -0.05
CA CYS A 127 -6.74 -15.03 1.21
C CYS A 127 -7.94 -14.83 2.17
N LEU A 128 -9.13 -14.48 1.66
CA LEU A 128 -10.34 -14.36 2.49
C LEU A 128 -10.75 -15.69 3.14
N LEU A 129 -10.47 -16.81 2.48
CA LEU A 129 -10.81 -18.15 2.97
C LEU A 129 -9.71 -18.69 3.90
N SER A 130 -8.44 -18.61 3.48
CA SER A 130 -7.33 -19.30 4.14
C SER A 130 -6.56 -18.50 5.20
N ASP A 131 -6.50 -17.16 5.13
CA ASP A 131 -5.59 -16.38 6.00
C ASP A 131 -5.92 -16.54 7.49
N GLU A 132 -4.93 -16.80 8.33
CA GLU A 132 -5.15 -17.06 9.75
C GLU A 132 -5.59 -15.80 10.52
N ASP A 133 -5.20 -14.61 10.05
CA ASP A 133 -5.44 -13.35 10.76
C ASP A 133 -6.86 -12.78 10.45
N PRO A 134 -7.67 -12.50 11.48
CA PRO A 134 -9.04 -12.02 11.30
C PRO A 134 -9.12 -10.58 10.78
N GLU A 135 -8.13 -9.72 11.05
CA GLU A 135 -8.06 -8.35 10.53
C GLU A 135 -7.58 -8.34 9.07
N VAL A 136 -6.71 -9.28 8.66
CA VAL A 136 -6.45 -9.56 7.24
C VAL A 136 -7.76 -9.92 6.53
N LYS A 137 -8.45 -10.99 6.98
CA LYS A 137 -9.73 -11.44 6.39
C LYS A 137 -10.78 -10.32 6.30
N LYS A 138 -10.93 -9.52 7.36
CA LYS A 138 -11.80 -8.33 7.40
C LYS A 138 -11.40 -7.25 6.38
N THR A 139 -10.10 -7.01 6.20
CA THR A 139 -9.56 -6.08 5.20
C THR A 139 -9.86 -6.57 3.79
N VAL A 140 -9.59 -7.85 3.49
CA VAL A 140 -9.91 -8.49 2.21
C VAL A 140 -11.41 -8.38 1.90
N LYS A 141 -12.28 -8.75 2.84
CA LYS A 141 -13.75 -8.66 2.70
C LYS A 141 -14.23 -7.25 2.33
N LYS A 142 -13.61 -6.22 2.90
CA LYS A 142 -13.89 -4.81 2.59
C LYS A 142 -13.43 -4.42 1.18
N ILE A 143 -12.28 -4.91 0.73
CA ILE A 143 -11.76 -4.62 -0.62
C ILE A 143 -12.53 -5.40 -1.68
N ILE A 144 -12.77 -6.70 -1.48
CA ILE A 144 -13.56 -7.54 -2.39
C ILE A 144 -14.96 -6.95 -2.60
N SER A 145 -15.66 -6.55 -1.55
CA SER A 145 -17.00 -5.95 -1.68
C SER A 145 -17.00 -4.56 -2.34
N THR A 146 -15.89 -3.80 -2.25
CA THR A 146 -15.73 -2.50 -2.91
C THR A 146 -15.34 -2.64 -4.39
N ASN A 147 -14.38 -3.53 -4.69
CA ASN A 147 -13.78 -3.65 -6.01
C ASN A 147 -14.52 -4.62 -6.94
N PHE A 148 -15.18 -5.64 -6.39
CA PHE A 148 -15.81 -6.74 -7.14
C PHE A 148 -17.25 -7.04 -6.67
N PRO A 149 -18.13 -6.04 -6.46
CA PRO A 149 -19.41 -6.18 -5.74
C PRO A 149 -20.39 -7.22 -6.32
N ARG A 150 -20.29 -7.53 -7.62
CA ARG A 150 -21.07 -8.61 -8.25
C ARG A 150 -20.46 -9.98 -7.94
N LYS A 151 -19.18 -10.16 -8.25
CA LYS A 151 -18.44 -11.43 -8.11
C LYS A 151 -18.34 -11.88 -6.65
N SER A 152 -18.18 -10.93 -5.72
CA SER A 152 -18.09 -11.17 -4.28
C SER A 152 -19.35 -11.70 -3.61
N ARG A 153 -20.52 -11.54 -4.23
CA ARG A 153 -21.81 -11.66 -3.53
C ARG A 153 -22.02 -13.05 -2.95
N ASP A 154 -21.81 -14.07 -3.77
CA ASP A 154 -22.13 -15.45 -3.41
C ASP A 154 -21.11 -16.02 -2.42
N LEU A 155 -19.82 -15.67 -2.59
CA LEU A 155 -18.75 -15.93 -1.63
C LEU A 155 -19.10 -15.36 -0.25
N LEU A 156 -19.44 -14.07 -0.15
CA LEU A 156 -19.75 -13.42 1.12
C LEU A 156 -21.04 -13.97 1.77
N ASN A 157 -22.02 -14.39 0.98
CA ASN A 157 -23.23 -15.07 1.44
C ASN A 157 -22.96 -16.51 1.92
N TRP A 158 -22.02 -17.23 1.29
CA TRP A 158 -21.57 -18.55 1.75
C TRP A 158 -20.82 -18.43 3.08
N ILE A 159 -19.81 -17.54 3.15
CA ILE A 159 -19.04 -17.27 4.38
C ILE A 159 -19.96 -16.89 5.55
N ARG A 160 -20.97 -16.04 5.33
CA ARG A 160 -21.91 -15.63 6.37
C ARG A 160 -22.74 -16.80 6.91
N ARG A 161 -23.16 -17.74 6.05
CA ARG A 161 -23.90 -18.94 6.47
C ARG A 161 -22.99 -19.90 7.23
N HIS A 162 -21.79 -20.15 6.73
CA HIS A 162 -20.80 -21.02 7.39
C HIS A 162 -20.49 -20.58 8.83
N TYR A 163 -20.21 -19.29 9.05
CA TYR A 163 -19.98 -18.74 10.40
C TYR A 163 -21.23 -18.66 11.28
N LYS A 164 -22.45 -18.78 10.73
CA LYS A 164 -23.66 -18.89 11.53
C LYS A 164 -23.78 -20.30 12.11
N ASN A 165 -23.65 -21.32 11.25
CA ASN A 165 -23.77 -22.72 11.65
C ASN A 165 -22.73 -23.11 12.72
N LEU A 166 -21.45 -22.71 12.56
CA LEU A 166 -20.40 -22.94 13.55
C LEU A 166 -20.67 -22.34 14.95
N LYS A 167 -21.59 -21.37 15.06
CA LYS A 167 -22.02 -20.75 16.33
C LYS A 167 -23.33 -21.33 16.88
N GLU A 168 -23.98 -22.21 16.13
CA GLU A 168 -25.18 -22.93 16.56
C GLU A 168 -24.84 -24.38 16.98
N GLU A 169 -23.58 -24.80 16.77
CA GLU A 169 -23.00 -26.12 17.09
C GLU A 169 -21.98 -26.09 18.26
N ASN A 170 -21.76 -24.92 18.89
CA ASN A 170 -20.90 -24.71 20.08
C ASN A 170 -21.64 -23.91 21.16
#